data_AF-A0A521RXZ6-F1
#
_entry.id   AF-A0A521RXZ6-F1
#
_cell.length_a   1.000
_cell.length_b   1.000
_cell.length_c   1.000
_cell.angle_alpha   90.00
_cell.angle_beta   90.00
_cell.angle_gamma   90.00
#
_symmetry.space_group_name_H-M   'P 1'
#
loop_
_entity.id
_entity.type
_entity.pdbx_description
1 polymer ?
#
loop_
_entity_poly.entity_id
_entity_poly.type
_entity_poly.pdbx_seq_one_letter_code
_entity_poly.pdbx_strand_id
1 'polypeptide(L)'
;MARQRVMNFEMEASALLVLAGLARCRAGAVCTVFAQRTTGDFVVGAAKDAAEAACVETGLESLLILADIDRRKVEAGTEHWRPSLGI
;
A
#
# COMPACT_ATOMS: atom_id res chain seq x y z
N MET A 1 -7.83 18.79 6.19
CA MET A 1 -6.81 18.12 7.02
C MET A 1 -5.36 18.34 6.52
N ALA A 2 -5.11 19.33 5.64
CA ALA A 2 -3.76 19.58 5.10
C ALA A 2 -2.72 19.95 6.18
N ARG A 3 -3.12 20.72 7.21
CA ARG A 3 -2.24 21.02 8.36
C ARG A 3 -1.82 19.77 9.15
N GLN A 4 -2.61 18.69 9.09
CA GLN A 4 -2.32 17.39 9.70
C GLN A 4 -1.56 16.45 8.75
N ARG A 5 -1.21 16.91 7.54
CA ARG A 5 -0.52 16.14 6.49
C ARG A 5 -1.27 14.88 6.04
N VAL A 6 -2.60 14.90 6.09
CA VAL A 6 -3.44 13.84 5.52
C VAL A 6 -3.44 13.98 4.00
N MET A 7 -2.97 12.94 3.31
CA MET A 7 -2.77 12.93 1.85
C MET A 7 -3.93 12.31 1.07
N ASN A 8 -4.71 11.42 1.68
CA ASN A 8 -5.78 10.69 1.02
C ASN A 8 -7.00 10.51 1.94
N PHE A 9 -8.18 10.30 1.34
CA PHE A 9 -9.41 9.94 2.02
C PHE A 9 -10.00 8.69 1.38
N GLU A 10 -10.12 7.62 2.16
CA GLU A 10 -10.72 6.33 1.80
C GLU A 10 -11.56 5.84 3.00
N MET A 11 -12.17 4.65 2.94
CA MET A 11 -13.17 4.22 3.92
C MET A 11 -12.76 3.00 4.77
N GLU A 12 -11.83 2.16 4.32
CA GLU A 12 -11.61 0.81 4.84
C GLU A 12 -10.26 0.63 5.56
N ALA A 13 -9.21 1.36 5.19
CA ALA A 13 -7.84 1.11 5.60
C ALA A 13 -7.65 1.24 7.12
N SER A 14 -8.35 2.18 7.76
CA SER A 14 -8.28 2.32 9.23
C SER A 14 -8.77 1.05 9.95
N ALA A 15 -9.90 0.49 9.54
CA ALA A 15 -10.44 -0.74 10.11
C ALA A 15 -9.53 -1.93 9.80
N LEU A 16 -9.06 -2.05 8.55
CA LEU A 16 -8.14 -3.11 8.13
C LEU A 16 -6.87 -3.12 8.98
N LEU A 17 -6.19 -1.98 9.13
CA LEU A 17 -4.92 -1.87 9.84
C LEU A 17 -5.08 -2.12 11.34
N VAL A 18 -6.16 -1.63 11.95
CA VAL A 18 -6.46 -1.89 13.37
C VAL A 18 -6.72 -3.37 13.61
N LEU A 19 -7.59 -3.99 12.81
CA LEU A 19 -7.92 -5.41 12.94
C LEU A 19 -6.70 -6.30 12.68
N ALA A 20 -5.87 -5.97 11.69
CA ALA A 20 -4.63 -6.69 11.41
C ALA A 20 -3.64 -6.61 12.57
N GLY A 21 -3.51 -5.44 13.21
CA GLY A 21 -2.71 -5.25 14.41
C GLY A 21 -3.18 -6.14 15.57
N LEU A 22 -4.49 -6.21 15.81
CA LEU A 22 -5.08 -7.09 16.82
C LEU A 22 -4.88 -8.57 16.48
N ALA A 23 -5.01 -8.94 15.21
CA ALA A 23 -4.82 -10.30 14.71
C ALA A 23 -3.35 -10.71 14.57
N ARG A 24 -2.40 -9.79 14.81
CA ARG A 24 -0.95 -10.01 14.65
C ARG A 24 -0.55 -10.45 13.24
N CYS A 25 -1.28 -9.99 12.23
CA CYS A 25 -0.94 -10.20 10.82
C CYS A 25 -0.45 -8.90 10.15
N ARG A 26 0.28 -9.05 9.04
CA ARG A 26 0.70 -7.89 8.24
C ARG A 26 -0.45 -7.45 7.34
N ALA A 27 -0.66 -6.14 7.26
CA ALA A 27 -1.59 -5.53 6.32
C ALA A 27 -1.01 -4.22 5.79
N GLY A 28 -1.46 -3.82 4.61
CA GLY A 28 -1.13 -2.56 3.95
C GLY A 28 -2.26 -2.17 3.00
N ALA A 29 -2.24 -0.93 2.52
CA ALA A 29 -3.22 -0.43 1.56
C ALA A 29 -2.50 0.40 0.49
N VAL A 30 -2.91 0.21 -0.76
CA VAL A 30 -2.55 1.05 -1.90
C VAL A 30 -3.84 1.67 -2.40
N CYS A 31 -3.87 3.00 -2.54
CA CYS A 31 -5.06 3.72 -2.95
C CYS A 31 -4.72 4.57 -4.17
N THR A 32 -5.54 4.45 -5.21
CA THR A 32 -5.53 5.38 -6.33
C THR A 32 -6.24 6.69 -5.97
N VAL A 33 -5.82 7.80 -6.57
CA VAL A 33 -6.37 9.13 -6.31
C VAL A 33 -7.27 9.54 -7.48
N PHE A 34 -8.58 9.34 -7.32
CA PHE A 34 -9.54 9.71 -8.36
C PHE A 34 -9.97 11.17 -8.33
N ALA A 35 -9.90 11.81 -7.17
CA ALA A 35 -10.44 13.14 -6.97
C ALA A 35 -9.55 13.97 -6.05
N GLN A 36 -9.34 15.23 -6.42
CA GLN A 36 -8.63 16.19 -5.58
C GLN A 36 -9.61 17.21 -5.02
N ARG A 37 -10.09 16.95 -3.80
CA ARG A 37 -11.18 17.70 -3.18
C ARG A 37 -10.92 19.20 -3.04
N THR A 38 -9.66 19.61 -2.91
CA THR A 38 -9.28 21.02 -2.78
C THR A 38 -9.45 21.78 -4.09
N THR A 39 -9.14 21.16 -5.23
CA THR A 39 -9.23 21.80 -6.55
C THR A 39 -10.54 21.48 -7.27
N GLY A 40 -11.21 20.38 -6.89
CA GLY A 40 -12.39 19.85 -7.57
C GLY A 40 -12.06 18.98 -8.79
N ASP A 41 -10.78 18.67 -9.02
CA ASP A 41 -10.37 17.87 -10.18
C ASP A 41 -10.72 16.40 -10.00
N PHE A 42 -11.10 15.75 -11.11
CA PHE A 42 -11.38 14.33 -11.18
C PHE A 42 -10.62 13.67 -12.33
N VAL A 43 -10.08 12.49 -12.06
CA VAL A 43 -9.50 11.61 -13.07
C VAL A 43 -10.64 10.83 -13.73
N VAL A 44 -10.73 10.92 -15.05
CA VAL A 44 -11.82 10.31 -15.85
C VAL A 44 -11.29 9.60 -17.10
N GLY A 45 -12.14 8.76 -17.70
CA GLY A 45 -11.81 8.03 -18.93
C GLY A 45 -10.55 7.17 -18.80
N ALA A 46 -9.73 7.13 -19.85
CA ALA A 46 -8.52 6.30 -19.90
C ALA A 46 -7.52 6.57 -18.76
N ALA A 47 -7.48 7.80 -18.24
CA ALA A 47 -6.62 8.12 -17.09
C ALA A 47 -7.11 7.44 -15.80
N LYS A 48 -8.43 7.27 -15.64
CA LYS A 48 -9.02 6.55 -14.51
C LYS A 48 -8.66 5.08 -14.60
N ASP A 49 -8.83 4.48 -15.78
CA ASP A 49 -8.56 3.07 -16.02
C ASP A 49 -7.07 2.75 -15.81
N ALA A 50 -6.17 3.63 -16.27
CA ALA A 50 -4.73 3.50 -16.03
C ALA A 50 -4.38 3.63 -14.54
N ALA A 51 -5.03 4.54 -13.82
CA ALA A 51 -4.79 4.72 -12.38
C ALA A 51 -5.32 3.55 -11.55
N GLU A 52 -6.39 2.88 -11.99
CA GLU A 52 -6.88 1.62 -11.42
C GLU A 52 -5.90 0.48 -11.66
N ALA A 53 -5.48 0.30 -12.92
CA ALA A 53 -4.51 -0.73 -13.29
C ALA A 53 -3.20 -0.60 -12.50
N ALA A 54 -2.63 0.62 -12.44
CA ALA A 54 -1.40 0.88 -11.69
C ALA A 54 -1.55 0.58 -10.19
N CYS A 55 -2.72 0.86 -9.60
CA CYS A 55 -2.99 0.54 -8.20
C CYS A 55 -3.02 -0.98 -7.95
N VAL A 56 -3.65 -1.73 -8.86
CA VAL A 56 -3.70 -3.20 -8.80
C VAL A 56 -2.31 -3.78 -9.00
N GLU A 57 -1.58 -3.35 -10.02
CA GLU A 57 -0.21 -3.81 -10.30
C GLU A 57 0.73 -3.55 -9.13
N THR A 58 0.70 -2.34 -8.56
CA THR A 58 1.48 -2.00 -7.37
C THR A 58 1.16 -2.93 -6.19
N GLY A 59 -0.14 -3.21 -5.97
CA GLY A 59 -0.58 -4.14 -4.94
C GLY A 59 -0.09 -5.57 -5.16
N LEU A 60 -0.14 -6.06 -6.41
CA LEU A 60 0.32 -7.41 -6.76
C LEU A 60 1.84 -7.55 -6.69
N GLU A 61 2.58 -6.58 -7.22
CA GLU A 61 4.05 -6.57 -7.20
C GLU A 61 4.58 -6.50 -5.77
N SER A 62 3.96 -5.69 -4.90
CA SER A 62 4.33 -5.63 -3.49
C SER A 62 4.16 -6.97 -2.76
N LEU A 63 3.18 -7.80 -3.13
CA LEU A 63 3.07 -9.16 -2.59
C LEU A 63 4.24 -10.06 -3.01
N LEU A 64 4.68 -9.96 -4.27
CA LEU A 64 5.83 -10.72 -4.78
C LEU A 64 7.13 -10.29 -4.06
N ILE A 65 7.32 -8.99 -3.89
CA ILE A 65 8.45 -8.41 -3.16
C ILE A 65 8.45 -8.86 -1.70
N LEU A 66 7.31 -8.79 -1.01
CA LEU A 66 7.21 -9.23 0.39
C LEU A 66 7.52 -10.73 0.54
N ALA A 67 7.14 -11.55 -0.44
CA ALA A 67 7.47 -12.96 -0.45
C ALA A 67 8.97 -13.21 -0.63
N ASP A 68 9.68 -12.43 -1.45
CA ASP A 68 11.15 -12.54 -1.57
C ASP A 68 11.87 -12.08 -0.30
N ILE A 69 11.41 -10.96 0.28
CA ILE A 69 11.87 -10.46 1.57
C ILE A 69 11.75 -11.53 2.65
N ASP A 70 10.62 -12.24 2.72
CA ASP A 70 10.41 -13.32 3.68
C ASP A 70 11.36 -14.50 3.44
N ARG A 71 11.58 -14.91 2.18
CA ARG A 71 12.54 -15.96 1.83
C ARG A 71 13.95 -15.61 2.28
N ARG A 72 14.44 -14.42 1.93
CA ARG A 72 15.79 -13.94 2.32
C ARG A 72 15.97 -13.89 3.83
N LYS A 73 14.94 -13.47 4.55
CA LYS A 73 14.95 -13.41 6.01
C LYS A 73 15.11 -14.80 6.64
N VAL A 74 14.41 -15.80 6.08
CA VAL A 74 14.51 -17.21 6.48
C VAL A 74 15.89 -17.78 6.15
N GLU A 75 16.40 -17.56 4.94
CA GLU A 75 17.73 -18.00 4.50
C GLU A 75 18.86 -17.42 5.37
N ALA A 76 18.73 -16.15 5.78
CA ALA A 76 19.68 -15.49 6.66
C ALA A 76 19.54 -15.88 8.15
N GLY A 77 18.51 -16.64 8.52
CA GLY A 77 18.26 -17.04 9.91
C GLY A 77 17.98 -15.86 10.86
N THR A 78 17.38 -14.78 10.35
CA THR A 78 17.12 -13.55 11.12
C THR A 78 15.64 -13.36 11.41
N GLU A 79 15.30 -12.71 12.52
CA GLU A 79 13.91 -12.38 12.85
C GLU A 79 13.37 -11.21 12.03
N HIS A 80 14.22 -10.23 11.73
CA HIS A 80 13.87 -8.98 11.06
C HIS A 80 14.61 -8.84 9.72
N TRP A 81 13.89 -8.39 8.69
CA TRP A 81 14.52 -7.99 7.45
C TRP A 81 15.31 -6.68 7.64
N ARG A 82 16.43 -6.56 6.94
CA ARG A 82 17.27 -5.36 6.86
C ARG A 82 17.72 -5.15 5.41
N PRO A 83 17.92 -3.91 4.96
CA PRO A 83 18.27 -3.62 3.55
C PRO A 83 19.50 -4.38 3.02
N SER A 84 20.45 -4.74 3.88
CA SER A 84 21.63 -5.52 3.47
C SER A 84 21.32 -6.95 3.02
N LEU A 85 20.10 -7.46 3.25
CA LEU A 85 19.64 -8.75 2.73
C LEU A 85 19.12 -8.63 1.28
N GLY A 86 18.92 -7.40 0.79
CA GLY A 86 18.33 -7.11 -0.52
C GLY A 86 16.81 -7.23 -0.55
N ILE A 87 16.25 -6.82 -1.70
CA ILE A 87 14.83 -7.03 -2.07
C ILE A 87 14.74 -8.28 -2.91
#